data_AF-A0AAV4PY65-F1
#
_entry.id   AF-A0AAV4PY65-F1
#
_cell.length_a   1.000
_cell.length_b   1.000
_cell.length_c   1.000
_cell.angle_alpha   90.00
_cell.angle_beta   90.00
_cell.angle_gamma   90.00
#
_symmetry.space_group_name_H-M   'P 1'
#
loop_
_entity.id
_entity.type
_entity.pdbx_description
1 polymer ?
#
loop_
_entity_poly.entity_id
_entity_poly.type
_entity_poly.pdbx_seq_one_letter_code
_entity_poly.pdbx_strand_id
1 'polypeptide(L)'
;MELLGWLERSPSPSVTWWRDSVLLDDSYHVTTQGYIRNNITLVRLKRSDLSAIFTCQAANNNLTVPTSNSVALDLNRKYYCSSCVFLSE
;
A
#
# COMPACT_ATOMS: atom_id res chain seq x y z
N MET A 1 -13.16 37.75 -9.51
CA MET A 1 -11.95 37.39 -8.73
C MET A 1 -12.36 36.58 -7.50
N GLU A 2 -12.91 35.37 -7.69
CA GLU A 2 -13.44 34.53 -6.59
C GLU A 2 -13.20 33.02 -6.82
N LEU A 3 -12.27 32.66 -7.72
CA LEU A 3 -11.94 31.25 -8.01
C LEU A 3 -10.59 30.81 -7.43
N LEU A 4 -9.83 31.70 -6.78
CA LEU A 4 -8.49 31.38 -6.26
C LEU A 4 -8.48 30.97 -4.77
N GLY A 5 -9.57 31.19 -4.02
CA GLY A 5 -9.60 30.98 -2.56
C GLY A 5 -9.76 29.53 -2.08
N TRP A 6 -10.09 28.58 -2.97
CA TRP A 6 -10.32 27.17 -2.60
C TRP A 6 -9.10 26.28 -2.81
N LEU A 7 -8.08 26.73 -3.57
CA LEU A 7 -6.92 25.91 -3.92
C LEU A 7 -5.83 25.94 -2.84
N GLU A 8 -5.86 26.91 -1.93
CA GLU A 8 -4.80 27.19 -0.94
C GLU A 8 -5.06 26.54 0.43
N ARG A 9 -6.21 25.87 0.61
CA ARG A 9 -6.68 25.38 1.93
C ARG A 9 -6.59 23.88 2.15
N SER A 10 -6.12 23.11 1.18
CA SER A 10 -5.90 21.68 1.35
C SER A 10 -4.46 21.47 1.84
N PRO A 11 -4.24 21.27 3.16
CA PRO A 11 -2.91 20.96 3.66
C PRO A 11 -2.38 19.69 2.98
N SER A 12 -1.07 19.63 2.83
CA SER A 12 -0.35 18.47 2.33
C SER A 12 -0.81 17.18 3.03
N PRO A 13 -1.28 16.15 2.30
CA PRO A 13 -1.76 14.93 2.93
C PRO A 13 -0.64 14.15 3.63
N SER A 14 -0.96 13.47 4.72
CA SER A 14 -0.19 12.30 5.14
C SER A 14 -0.61 11.09 4.33
N VAL A 15 0.35 10.23 3.96
CA VAL A 15 0.08 9.00 3.21
C VAL A 15 0.56 7.80 4.02
N THR A 16 -0.33 6.85 4.29
CA THR A 16 -0.12 5.72 5.21
C THR A 16 -0.55 4.41 4.57
N TRP A 17 0.08 3.30 4.96
CA TRP A 17 -0.28 1.95 4.53
C TRP A 17 -0.91 1.14 5.65
N TRP A 18 -1.96 0.39 5.31
CA TRP A 18 -2.76 -0.40 6.25
C TRP A 18 -3.01 -1.81 5.71
N ARG A 19 -3.20 -2.75 6.62
CA ARG A 19 -3.72 -4.10 6.35
C ARG A 19 -4.63 -4.52 7.49
N ASP A 20 -5.86 -4.96 7.18
CA ASP A 20 -6.83 -5.40 8.19
C ASP A 20 -7.02 -4.38 9.33
N SER A 21 -7.05 -3.09 8.98
CA SER A 21 -7.10 -1.94 9.91
C SER A 21 -5.87 -1.75 10.82
N VAL A 22 -4.80 -2.52 10.62
CA VAL A 22 -3.51 -2.34 11.27
C VAL A 22 -2.62 -1.42 10.44
N LEU A 23 -2.10 -0.36 11.06
CA LEU A 23 -1.12 0.53 10.44
C LEU A 23 0.19 -0.23 10.22
N LEU A 24 0.67 -0.24 8.99
CA LEU A 24 1.92 -0.89 8.59
C LEU A 24 3.06 0.10 8.43
N ASP A 25 2.78 1.27 7.87
CA ASP A 25 3.78 2.29 7.57
C ASP A 25 3.16 3.68 7.49
N ASP A 26 3.74 4.63 8.20
CA ASP A 26 3.41 6.06 8.20
C ASP A 26 4.58 6.95 7.74
N SER A 27 5.68 6.35 7.27
CA SER A 27 6.89 7.05 6.82
C SER A 27 6.77 7.54 5.36
N TYR A 28 6.00 8.61 5.16
CA TYR A 28 5.89 9.27 3.85
C TYR A 28 6.94 10.37 3.66
N HIS A 29 7.20 10.71 2.39
CA HIS A 29 8.08 11.81 2.01
C HIS A 29 7.49 12.60 0.84
N VAL A 30 7.94 13.86 0.73
CA VAL A 30 7.67 14.71 -0.44
C VAL A 30 8.73 14.40 -1.50
N THR A 31 8.31 14.03 -2.71
CA THR A 31 9.21 13.77 -3.82
C THR A 31 9.79 15.08 -4.38
N THR A 32 10.83 14.99 -5.19
CA THR A 32 11.44 16.16 -5.84
C THR A 32 10.48 16.89 -6.78
N GLN A 33 9.43 16.22 -7.26
CA GLN A 33 8.37 16.80 -8.08
C GLN A 33 7.21 17.39 -7.25
N GLY A 34 7.28 17.36 -5.91
CA GLY A 34 6.28 17.94 -5.01
C GLY A 34 5.11 17.03 -4.66
N TYR A 35 5.10 15.76 -5.06
CA TYR A 35 4.06 14.80 -4.69
C TYR A 35 4.40 14.12 -3.36
N ILE A 36 3.39 13.66 -2.63
CA ILE A 36 3.61 12.88 -1.40
C ILE A 36 3.56 11.39 -1.73
N ARG A 37 4.56 10.66 -1.24
CA ARG A 37 4.73 9.24 -1.54
C ARG A 37 5.09 8.46 -0.29
N ASN A 38 4.42 7.31 -0.15
CA ASN A 38 4.77 6.29 0.83
C ASN A 38 4.93 4.95 0.10
N ASN A 39 6.09 4.31 0.27
CA ASN A 39 6.42 3.03 -0.35
C ASN A 39 6.57 1.96 0.72
N ILE A 40 5.61 1.04 0.79
CA ILE A 40 5.72 -0.13 1.67
C ILE A 40 6.59 -1.22 1.05
N THR A 41 7.44 -1.85 1.87
CA THR A 41 8.23 -3.04 1.50
C THR A 41 7.79 -4.24 2.34
N LEU A 42 7.21 -5.24 1.69
CA LEU A 42 6.75 -6.46 2.36
C LEU A 42 7.86 -7.51 2.41
N VAL A 43 8.34 -7.83 3.61
CA VAL A 43 9.44 -8.80 3.82
C VAL A 43 8.87 -10.14 4.28
N ARG A 44 9.39 -11.26 3.73
CA ARG A 44 9.00 -12.65 4.08
C ARG A 44 7.49 -12.93 3.88
N LEU A 45 6.99 -12.69 2.68
CA LEU A 45 5.63 -13.07 2.29
C LEU A 45 5.40 -14.58 2.51
N LYS A 46 4.26 -14.92 3.12
CA LYS A 46 3.82 -16.29 3.38
C LYS A 46 2.63 -16.63 2.49
N ARG A 47 2.34 -17.92 2.34
CA ARG A 47 1.14 -18.39 1.60
C ARG A 47 -0.16 -17.83 2.20
N SER A 48 -0.19 -17.57 3.51
CA SER A 48 -1.32 -16.94 4.20
C SER A 48 -1.55 -15.48 3.80
N ASP A 49 -0.61 -14.85 3.12
CA ASP A 49 -0.75 -13.48 2.61
C ASP A 49 -1.39 -13.44 1.21
N LEU A 50 -1.71 -14.60 0.61
CA LEU A 50 -2.45 -14.64 -0.65
C LEU A 50 -3.82 -13.97 -0.45
N SER A 51 -4.17 -13.10 -1.39
CA SER A 51 -5.37 -12.26 -1.36
C SER A 51 -5.42 -11.27 -0.19
N ALA A 52 -4.32 -11.07 0.55
CA ALA A 52 -4.24 -9.99 1.51
C ALA A 52 -4.44 -8.64 0.82
N ILE A 53 -5.23 -7.77 1.44
CA ILE A 53 -5.54 -6.44 0.94
C ILE A 53 -4.67 -5.43 1.67
N PHE A 54 -3.96 -4.60 0.91
CA PHE A 54 -3.18 -3.49 1.42
C PHE A 54 -3.84 -2.19 0.96
N THR A 55 -4.12 -1.31 1.90
CA THR A 55 -4.80 -0.05 1.65
C THR A 55 -3.84 1.10 1.87
N CYS A 56 -3.65 1.92 0.85
CA CYS A 56 -2.99 3.22 0.96
C CYS A 56 -4.04 4.27 1.27
N GLN A 57 -3.79 5.10 2.27
CA GLN A 57 -4.72 6.12 2.76
C GLN A 57 -4.02 7.48 2.79
N ALA A 58 -4.64 8.47 2.12
CA ALA A 58 -4.23 9.86 2.10
C ALA A 58 -5.18 10.72 2.94
N ALA A 59 -4.65 11.36 3.98
CA ALA A 59 -5.43 12.19 4.90
C ALA A 59 -4.89 13.63 4.94
N ASN A 60 -5.74 14.59 4.58
CA ASN A 60 -5.38 16.02 4.64
C ASN A 60 -5.51 16.58 6.07
N ASN A 61 -6.52 16.10 6.80
CA ASN A 61 -6.83 16.56 8.16
C ASN A 61 -7.67 15.49 8.89
N ASN A 62 -8.02 15.76 10.15
CA ASN A 62 -8.86 14.86 10.97
C ASN A 62 -10.36 15.20 10.92
N LEU A 63 -10.81 15.92 9.88
CA LEU A 63 -12.20 16.40 9.73
C LEU A 63 -12.90 15.73 8.55
N THR A 64 -12.14 15.38 7.51
CA THR A 64 -12.65 14.76 6.28
C THR A 64 -12.30 13.28 6.23
N VAL A 65 -13.18 12.48 5.63
CA VAL A 65 -12.88 11.07 5.33
C VAL A 65 -11.64 11.02 4.42
N PRO A 66 -10.62 10.24 4.78
CA PRO A 66 -9.40 10.14 4.00
C PRO A 66 -9.65 9.38 2.70
N THR A 67 -8.95 9.77 1.64
CA THR A 67 -9.03 9.08 0.35
C THR A 67 -8.18 7.83 0.40
N SER A 68 -8.75 6.68 0.01
CA SER A 68 -8.06 5.40 0.06
C SER A 68 -8.12 4.63 -1.24
N ASN A 69 -7.03 3.93 -1.57
CA ASN A 69 -6.99 2.94 -2.64
C ASN A 69 -6.40 1.64 -2.12
N SER A 70 -6.87 0.51 -2.64
CA SER A 70 -6.45 -0.81 -2.17
C SER A 70 -5.88 -1.65 -3.30
N VAL A 71 -4.90 -2.50 -2.94
CA VAL A 71 -4.31 -3.51 -3.82
C VAL A 71 -4.41 -4.87 -3.16
N ALA A 72 -4.79 -5.88 -3.94
CA ALA A 72 -4.84 -7.27 -3.48
C ALA A 72 -3.56 -8.00 -3.91
N LEU A 73 -2.97 -8.76 -3.00
CA LEU A 73 -1.74 -9.49 -3.26
C LEU A 73 -2.04 -10.85 -3.92
N ASP A 74 -1.58 -11.04 -5.14
CA ASP A 74 -1.56 -12.35 -5.80
C ASP A 74 -0.17 -13.00 -5.67
N LEU A 75 -0.12 -14.22 -5.12
CA LEU A 75 1.11 -14.93 -4.83
C LEU A 75 1.20 -16.24 -5.60
N ASN A 76 2.18 -16.30 -6.49
CA ASN A 76 2.48 -17.49 -7.27
C ASN A 76 3.81 -18.10 -6.81
N ARG A 77 3.79 -19.36 -6.37
CA ARG A 77 5.00 -20.13 -6.04
C ARG A 77 5.29 -21.14 -7.15
N LYS A 78 6.42 -20.94 -7.85
CA LYS A 78 6.95 -21.96 -8.75
C LYS A 78 7.73 -22.98 -7.94
N TYR A 79 7.29 -24.24 -8.04
CA TYR A 79 8.04 -25.37 -7.51
C TYR A 79 8.93 -25.90 -8.63
N TYR A 80 10.23 -25.96 -8.37
CA TYR A 80 11.16 -26.70 -9.22
C TYR A 80 11.30 -28.08 -8.58
N CYS A 81 10.76 -29.10 -9.24
CA CYS A 81 11.05 -30.48 -8.85
C CYS A 81 12.49 -30.78 -9.30
N SER A 82 13.44 -30.75 -8.37
CA SER A 82 14.85 -31.02 -8.65
C SER A 82 15.13 -32.49 -8.94
N SER A 83 14.20 -33.38 -8.59
CA SER A 83 14.33 -34.82 -8.78
C SER A 83 12.94 -35.46 -8.76
N CYS A 84 12.41 -35.74 -9.96
CA CYS A 84 11.32 -36.69 -10.11
C CYS A 84 11.92 -38.09 -9.93
N VAL A 85 12.06 -38.56 -8.68
CA VAL A 85 12.17 -39.99 -8.45
C VAL A 85 10.73 -40.49 -8.40
N PHE A 86 10.25 -40.98 -9.53
CA PHE A 86 9.10 -41.88 -9.53
C PHE A 86 9.47 -43.02 -8.57
N LEU A 87 8.85 -43.05 -7.39
CA LEU A 87 8.81 -44.28 -6.60
C LEU A 87 7.90 -45.22 -7.40
N SER A 88 8.54 -46.06 -8.23
CA SER A 88 7.91 -47.28 -8.72
C SER A 88 7.86 -48.26 -7.55
N GLU A 89 6.67 -48.46 -7.00
CA GLU A 89 6.24 -49.79 -6.56
C GLU A 89 5.16 -50.28 -7.51
#